data_AF-A0A6A6RM28-F1
#
_entry.id   AF-A0A6A6RM28-F1
#
_cell.length_a   1.000
_cell.length_b   1.000
_cell.length_c   1.000
_cell.angle_alpha   90.00
_cell.angle_beta   90.00
_cell.angle_gamma   90.00
#
_symmetry.space_group_name_H-M   'P 1'
#
loop_
_entity.id
_entity.type
_entity.pdbx_description
1 polymer ?
#
loop_
_entity_poly.entity_id
_entity_poly.type
_entity_poly.pdbx_seq_one_letter_code
_entity_poly.pdbx_strand_id
1 'polypeptide(L)' 'EYISGYGNVVLADAVRIAQNAESGVDPQLAQYLERKLGEVWAKLQAQPNAYILPPDEFALINYYRSRFGNSDV' A
#
# COMPACT_ATOMS: atom_id res chain seq x y z
N GLU A 1 -11.82 -4.67 -0.43
CA GLU A 1 -12.39 -3.36 -0.05
C GLU A 1 -12.86 -2.68 -1.34
N TYR A 2 -13.96 -1.93 -1.35
CA TYR A 2 -14.48 -1.35 -2.60
C TYR A 2 -13.78 -0.03 -2.91
N ILE A 3 -13.17 0.07 -4.10
CA ILE A 3 -12.61 1.31 -4.63
C ILE A 3 -13.42 1.72 -5.86
N SER A 4 -13.96 2.93 -5.84
CA SER A 4 -14.69 3.52 -6.97
C SER A 4 -13.80 3.54 -8.21
N GLY A 5 -14.23 2.86 -9.28
CA GLY A 5 -13.46 2.71 -10.53
C GLY A 5 -12.69 1.38 -10.67
N TYR A 6 -12.44 0.65 -9.57
CA TYR A 6 -11.76 -0.66 -9.59
C TYR A 6 -12.63 -1.81 -9.05
N GLY A 7 -13.74 -1.52 -8.39
CA GLY A 7 -14.61 -2.54 -7.80
C GLY A 7 -14.05 -3.05 -6.46
N ASN A 8 -14.34 -4.32 -6.14
CA ASN A 8 -13.80 -4.94 -4.93
C ASN A 8 -12.38 -5.43 -5.23
N VAL A 9 -11.39 -4.69 -4.75
CA VAL A 9 -9.98 -5.04 -4.91
C VAL A 9 -9.39 -5.44 -3.56
N VAL A 10 -8.55 -6.47 -3.59
CA VAL A 10 -7.72 -6.86 -2.46
C VAL A 10 -6.47 -5.98 -2.42
N LEU A 11 -5.88 -5.83 -1.24
CA LEU A 11 -4.72 -4.95 -1.05
C LEU A 11 -3.56 -5.34 -1.98
N ALA A 12 -3.26 -6.63 -2.16
CA ALA A 12 -2.24 -7.07 -3.11
C ALA A 12 -2.54 -6.66 -4.55
N ASP A 13 -3.78 -6.74 -5.01
CA ASP A 13 -4.15 -6.30 -6.37
C ASP A 13 -4.05 -4.78 -6.51
N ALA A 14 -4.50 -4.03 -5.50
CA ALA A 14 -4.35 -2.58 -5.47
C ALA A 14 -2.86 -2.16 -5.58
N VAL A 15 -1.98 -2.84 -4.85
CA VAL A 15 -0.53 -2.62 -4.92
C VAL A 15 0.03 -3.00 -6.29
N ARG A 16 -0.40 -4.13 -6.87
CA ARG A 16 0.04 -4.56 -8.22
C ARG A 16 -0.38 -3.56 -9.29
N ILE A 17 -1.62 -3.08 -9.24
CA ILE A 17 -2.12 -2.04 -10.16
C ILE A 17 -1.28 -0.77 -10.00
N ALA A 18 -1.01 -0.36 -8.76
CA ALA A 18 -0.18 0.80 -8.47
C ALA A 18 1.29 0.65 -8.92
N GLN A 19 1.84 -0.56 -8.91
CA GLN A 19 3.18 -0.87 -9.43
C GLN A 19 3.23 -0.84 -10.95
N ASN A 20 2.17 -1.27 -11.63
CA ASN A 20 2.08 -1.24 -13.10
C ASN A 20 1.69 0.15 -13.64
N ALA A 21 1.37 1.10 -12.77
CA ALA A 21 1.03 2.46 -13.18
C ALA A 21 2.29 3.26 -13.54
N GLU A 22 2.70 3.18 -14.81
CA GLU A 22 3.90 3.85 -15.36
C GLU A 22 3.88 5.38 -15.21
N SER A 23 2.68 5.99 -15.25
CA SER A 23 2.53 7.46 -15.28
C SER A 23 2.00 8.06 -13.97
N GLY A 24 1.86 7.24 -12.92
CA GLY A 24 1.29 7.64 -11.63
C GLY A 24 0.01 6.88 -11.28
N VAL A 25 -0.14 6.62 -9.99
CA VAL A 25 -1.30 5.90 -9.43
C VAL A 25 -2.52 6.80 -9.37
N ASP A 26 -3.68 6.27 -9.75
CA ASP A 26 -4.96 6.95 -9.58
C ASP A 26 -5.16 7.48 -8.16
N PRO A 27 -5.65 8.72 -7.98
CA PRO A 27 -5.75 9.34 -6.67
C PRO A 27 -6.68 8.57 -5.72
N GLN A 28 -7.71 7.89 -6.22
CA GLN A 28 -8.57 7.01 -5.42
C GLN A 28 -7.81 5.79 -4.90
N LEU A 29 -7.00 5.18 -5.75
CA LEU A 29 -6.16 4.03 -5.40
C LEU A 29 -5.04 4.44 -4.45
N ALA A 30 -4.42 5.61 -4.67
CA ALA A 30 -3.41 6.17 -3.79
C ALA A 30 -3.97 6.45 -2.38
N GLN A 31 -5.13 7.11 -2.25
CA GLN A 31 -5.77 7.35 -0.95
C GLN A 31 -6.09 6.05 -0.20
N TYR A 32 -6.53 5.02 -0.92
CA TYR A 32 -6.76 3.70 -0.33
C TYR A 32 -5.47 3.09 0.23
N LEU A 33 -4.39 3.11 -0.57
CA LEU A 33 -3.09 2.57 -0.19
C LEU A 33 -2.47 3.34 0.98
N GLU A 34 -2.57 4.67 1.00
CA GLU A 34 -2.09 5.52 2.10
C GLU A 34 -2.85 5.24 3.40
N ARG A 35 -4.17 5.11 3.34
CA ARG A 35 -4.97 4.76 4.52
C ARG A 35 -4.55 3.40 5.08
N LYS A 36 -4.39 2.40 4.21
CA LYS A 36 -3.93 1.07 4.62
C LYS A 36 -2.53 1.10 5.20
N LEU A 37 -1.63 1.90 4.64
CA LEU A 37 -0.28 2.07 5.15
C LEU A 37 -0.32 2.64 6.57
N GLY A 38 -1.14 3.67 6.82
CA GLY A 38 -1.35 4.22 8.15
C GLY A 38 -1.90 3.21 9.15
N GLU A 39 -2.87 2.38 8.74
CA GLU A 39 -3.41 1.29 9.58
C GLU A 39 -2.33 0.27 9.96
N VAL A 40 -1.51 -0.17 8.98
CA VAL A 40 -0.42 -1.11 9.22
C VAL A 40 0.64 -0.50 10.12
N TRP A 41 1.01 0.76 9.89
CA TRP A 41 2.00 1.45 10.71
C TRP A 41 1.52 1.63 12.15
N ALA A 42 0.26 1.97 12.35
CA ALA A 42 -0.34 2.07 13.67
C ALA A 42 -0.36 0.72 14.41
N LYS A 43 -0.71 -0.37 13.72
CA LYS A 43 -0.67 -1.73 14.30
C LYS A 43 0.74 -2.18 14.63
N LEU A 44 1.69 -1.92 13.72
CA LEU A 44 3.10 -2.21 13.93
C LEU A 44 3.65 -1.43 15.13
N GLN A 45 3.30 -0.16 15.28
CA GLN A 45 3.73 0.67 16.41
C GLN A 45 3.05 0.25 17.71
N ALA A 46 1.79 -0.19 17.66
CA ALA A 46 1.08 -0.69 18.82
C ALA A 46 1.65 -2.04 19.32
N GLN A 47 2.12 -2.91 18.43
CA GLN A 47 2.63 -4.24 18.78
C GLN A 47 3.84 -4.65 17.93
N PRO A 48 5.01 -3.99 18.08
CA PRO A 48 6.15 -4.20 17.19
C PRO A 48 6.73 -5.62 17.25
N ASN A 49 6.60 -6.30 18.39
CA ASN A 49 7.19 -7.62 18.61
C ASN A 49 6.18 -8.78 18.38
N ALA A 50 4.89 -8.48 18.20
CA ALA A 50 3.84 -9.48 18.07
C ALA A 50 3.05 -9.36 16.77
N TYR A 51 3.16 -8.22 16.08
CA TYR A 51 2.48 -8.02 14.81
C TYR A 51 3.18 -8.79 13.68
N ILE A 52 2.49 -9.77 13.11
CA ILE A 52 2.94 -10.48 11.92
C ILE A 52 2.37 -9.77 10.70
N LEU A 53 3.25 -9.19 9.88
CA LEU A 53 2.86 -8.58 8.61
C LEU A 53 2.42 -9.67 7.61
N PRO A 54 1.15 -9.69 7.16
CA PRO A 54 0.72 -10.52 6.06
C PRO A 54 1.37 -10.06 4.73
N PRO A 55 1.45 -10.97 3.74
CA PRO A 55 2.10 -10.70 2.46
C PRO A 55 1.50 -9.51 1.71
N ASP A 56 0.18 -9.27 1.82
CA ASP A 56 -0.49 -8.13 1.20
C ASP A 56 0.02 -6.78 1.74
N GLU A 57 0.21 -6.68 3.05
CA GLU A 57 0.73 -5.49 3.71
C GLU A 57 2.23 -5.31 3.46
N PHE A 58 2.96 -6.42 3.33
CA PHE A 58 4.37 -6.38 3.00
C PHE A 58 4.58 -5.82 1.58
N ALA A 59 3.74 -6.23 0.62
CA ALA A 59 3.76 -5.68 -0.73
C ALA A 59 3.48 -4.17 -0.74
N LEU A 60 2.55 -3.69 0.11
CA LEU A 60 2.26 -2.28 0.29
C LEU A 60 3.49 -1.50 0.78
N ILE A 61 4.13 -1.94 1.85
CA ILE A 61 5.34 -1.28 2.38
C ILE A 61 6.45 -1.28 1.32
N ASN A 62 6.65 -2.41 0.63
CA ASN A 62 7.68 -2.52 -0.40
C ASN A 62 7.43 -1.56 -1.58
N TYR A 63 6.17 -1.41 -1.98
CA TYR A 63 5.78 -0.43 -2.99
C TYR A 63 6.16 1.00 -2.60
N TYR A 64 5.77 1.44 -1.39
CA TYR A 64 6.15 2.77 -0.90
C TYR A 64 7.67 2.90 -0.72
N ARG A 65 8.35 1.85 -0.27
CA ARG A 65 9.81 1.85 -0.14
C ARG A 65 10.51 2.02 -1.49
N SER A 66 10.04 1.36 -2.54
CA SER A 66 10.58 1.51 -3.89
C SER A 66 10.27 2.90 -4.48
N ARG A 67 9.07 3.42 -4.23
CA ARG A 67 8.62 4.72 -4.75
C ARG A 67 9.30 5.92 -4.09
N PHE A 68 9.49 5.87 -2.77
CA PHE A 68 10.16 6.93 -1.99
C PHE A 68 11.67 6.70 -1.83
N GLY A 69 12.15 5.47 -2.02
CA GLY A 69 13.58 5.13 -1.96
C GLY A 69 14.35 5.43 -3.25
N ASN A 70 13.67 5.56 -4.39
CA ASN A 70 14.26 6.06 -5.64
C ASN A 70 14.18 7.60 -5.76
N SER A 71 13.71 8.29 -4.72
CA SER A 71 13.90 9.73 -4.59
C SER A 71 15.35 9.98 -4.16
N ASP A 72 16.30 9.74 -5.06
CA ASP A 72 17.64 10.31 -4.93
C ASP A 72 17.47 11.84 -4.95
N VAL A 73 17.66 12.43 -3.76
CA VAL A 73 18.03 13.82 -3.41
C VAL A 73 17.81 14.94 -4.44
#